data_AF-A0A800MFJ2-F1
#
_entry.id   AF-A0A800MFJ2-F1
#
_cell.length_a   1.000
_cell.length_b   1.000
_cell.length_c   1.000
_cell.angle_alpha   90.00
_cell.angle_beta   90.00
_cell.angle_gamma   90.00
#
_symmetry.space_group_name_H-M   'P 1'
#
loop_
_entity.id
_entity.type
_entity.pdbx_description
1 polymer ?
#
loop_
_entity_poly.entity_id
_entity_poly.type
_entity_poly.pdbx_seq_one_letter_code
_entity_poly.pdbx_strand_id
1 'polypeptide(L)'
;MSLAPFLSTQFTPAPRSVSWAHGAMPTAMRESKVTIKIPRPLYRRIQQVVDESGFDSATDFVVYVLRDLMGEAEANADQGPPEFTQDELADVKRKLKNLGYL
;
A
#
# COMPACT_ATOMS: atom_id res chain seq x y z
N MET A 1 -81.11 10.05 26.36
CA MET A 1 -79.73 10.26 26.85
C MET A 1 -78.80 9.65 25.81
N SER A 2 -78.12 10.50 25.06
CA SER A 2 -77.44 10.20 23.80
C SER A 2 -75.96 9.88 24.06
N LEU A 3 -75.53 8.65 23.77
CA LEU A 3 -74.12 8.27 23.82
C LEU A 3 -73.51 8.47 22.43
N ALA A 4 -72.62 9.46 22.33
CA ALA A 4 -71.87 9.82 21.14
C ALA A 4 -70.81 8.74 20.80
N PRO A 5 -70.41 8.62 19.51
CA PRO A 5 -69.53 7.55 19.05
C PRO A 5 -68.07 7.83 19.38
N PHE A 6 -67.36 6.73 19.57
CA PHE A 6 -65.92 6.63 19.84
C PHE A 6 -65.12 7.17 18.63
N LEU A 7 -64.45 8.32 18.78
CA LEU A 7 -63.51 8.82 17.78
C LEU A 7 -62.26 7.93 17.79
N SER A 8 -62.10 7.15 16.71
CA SER A 8 -60.92 6.36 16.43
C SER A 8 -59.79 7.28 15.99
N THR A 9 -58.93 7.71 16.92
CA THR A 9 -57.66 8.39 16.59
C THR A 9 -56.73 7.36 15.95
N GLN A 10 -56.67 7.36 14.62
CA GLN A 10 -55.61 6.69 13.86
C GLN A 10 -54.30 7.43 14.14
N PHE A 11 -53.47 6.83 14.98
CA PHE A 11 -52.10 7.25 15.25
C PHE A 11 -51.26 6.95 14.00
N THR A 12 -50.86 7.98 13.26
CA THR A 12 -49.97 7.84 12.11
C THR A 12 -48.53 8.00 12.59
N PRO A 13 -47.66 6.97 12.58
CA PRO A 13 -46.25 7.19 12.90
C PRO A 13 -45.56 7.87 11.71
N ALA A 14 -44.91 9.01 11.97
CA ALA A 14 -44.01 9.66 11.03
C ALA A 14 -42.85 8.72 10.65
N PRO A 15 -42.32 8.78 9.41
CA PRO A 15 -41.18 7.97 9.03
C PRO A 15 -39.95 8.40 9.84
N ARG A 16 -39.43 7.50 10.68
CA ARG A 16 -38.14 7.70 11.35
C ARG A 16 -37.06 7.62 10.28
N SER A 17 -36.55 8.77 9.86
CA SER A 17 -35.32 8.90 9.09
C SER A 17 -34.17 8.33 9.93
N VAL A 18 -33.85 7.06 9.69
CA VAL A 18 -32.61 6.45 10.17
C VAL A 18 -31.50 6.98 9.27
N SER A 19 -30.99 8.17 9.62
CA SER A 19 -29.74 8.69 9.09
C SER A 19 -28.61 7.87 9.70
N TRP A 20 -28.27 6.77 9.05
CA TRP A 20 -26.97 6.14 9.28
C TRP A 20 -25.90 6.98 8.60
N ALA A 21 -25.47 8.04 9.27
CA ALA A 21 -24.13 8.56 9.12
C ALA A 21 -23.15 7.52 9.70
N HIS A 22 -23.01 6.36 9.04
CA HIS A 22 -21.81 5.56 9.20
C HIS A 22 -20.73 6.37 8.51
N GLY A 23 -19.88 6.97 9.35
CA GLY A 23 -18.71 7.71 8.95
C GLY A 23 -18.03 7.01 7.79
N ALA A 24 -17.64 7.79 6.80
CA ALA A 24 -16.69 7.38 5.81
C ALA A 24 -15.57 6.65 6.56
N MET A 25 -15.53 5.33 6.42
CA MET A 25 -14.34 4.57 6.77
C MET A 25 -13.20 5.29 6.06
N PRO A 26 -12.09 5.63 6.75
CA PRO A 26 -10.92 6.06 6.00
C PRO A 26 -10.64 4.91 5.05
N THR A 27 -10.93 5.13 3.77
CA THR A 27 -10.43 4.28 2.71
C THR A 27 -8.95 4.33 2.96
N ALA A 28 -8.40 3.25 3.53
CA ALA A 28 -6.97 3.07 3.64
C ALA A 28 -6.47 3.39 2.25
N MET A 29 -5.90 4.58 2.10
CA MET A 29 -5.71 5.21 0.81
C MET A 29 -4.75 4.28 0.12
N ARG A 30 -5.28 3.43 -0.77
CA ARG A 30 -4.48 2.46 -1.49
C ARG A 30 -3.59 3.33 -2.35
N GLU A 31 -2.39 3.59 -1.86
CA GLU A 31 -1.43 4.42 -2.55
C GLU A 31 -1.32 3.91 -3.98
N SER A 32 -1.38 4.84 -4.92
CA SER A 32 -1.29 4.51 -6.32
C SER A 32 0.06 3.85 -6.59
N LYS A 33 0.05 2.64 -7.16
CA LYS A 33 1.28 1.96 -7.56
C LYS A 33 1.91 2.66 -8.75
N VAL A 34 3.23 2.83 -8.71
CA VAL A 34 4.01 3.31 -9.86
C VAL A 34 4.54 2.13 -10.68
N THR A 35 4.74 2.33 -11.98
CA THR A 35 5.34 1.30 -12.87
C THR A 35 6.80 1.62 -13.12
N ILE A 36 7.67 0.65 -12.86
CA ILE A 36 9.12 0.78 -13.05
C ILE A 36 9.51 -0.06 -14.28
N LYS A 37 10.32 0.51 -15.17
CA LYS A 37 10.88 -0.24 -16.30
C LYS A 37 12.12 -1.00 -15.86
N ILE A 38 12.08 -2.33 -15.95
CA ILE A 38 13.21 -3.22 -15.65
C ILE A 38 13.73 -3.79 -16.98
N PRO A 39 15.04 -3.68 -17.27
CA PRO A 39 15.62 -4.32 -18.45
C PRO A 39 15.30 -5.82 -18.51
N ARG A 40 14.90 -6.31 -19.69
CA ARG A 40 14.50 -7.71 -19.90
C ARG A 40 15.51 -8.73 -19.36
N PRO A 41 16.84 -8.57 -19.52
CA PRO A 41 17.81 -9.52 -18.97
C PRO A 41 17.77 -9.60 -17.44
N LEU A 42 17.58 -8.46 -16.77
CA LEU A 42 17.50 -8.41 -15.32
C LEU A 42 16.19 -9.05 -14.82
N TYR A 43 15.08 -8.75 -15.48
CA TYR A 43 13.80 -9.36 -15.14
C TYR A 43 13.84 -10.89 -15.25
N ARG A 44 14.49 -11.45 -16.28
CA ARG A 44 14.66 -12.91 -16.40
C ARG A 44 15.44 -13.52 -15.24
N ARG A 45 16.50 -12.87 -14.78
CA ARG A 45 17.25 -13.33 -13.60
C ARG A 45 16.40 -13.27 -12.33
N ILE A 46 15.60 -12.22 -12.18
CA ILE A 46 14.64 -12.10 -11.08
C ILE A 46 13.65 -13.27 -11.12
N GLN A 47 13.10 -13.61 -12.29
CA GLN A 47 12.17 -14.74 -12.43
C GLN A 47 12.80 -16.06 -11.98
N GLN A 48 14.06 -16.32 -12.34
CA GLN A 48 14.77 -17.54 -11.91
C GLN A 48 14.90 -17.63 -10.38
N VAL A 49 15.19 -16.51 -9.71
CA VAL A 49 15.25 -16.46 -8.24
C VAL A 49 13.86 -16.65 -7.62
N VAL A 50 12.84 -16.05 -8.24
CA VAL A 50 11.44 -16.16 -7.79
C VAL A 50 10.96 -17.60 -7.78
N ASP A 51 11.26 -18.36 -8.83
CA ASP A 51 10.86 -19.77 -8.99
C ASP A 51 11.36 -20.66 -7.83
N GLU A 52 12.48 -20.32 -7.19
CA GLU A 52 13.07 -21.09 -6.08
C GLU A 52 12.66 -20.58 -4.68
N SER A 53 12.07 -19.38 -4.62
CA SER A 53 11.87 -18.62 -3.37
C SER A 53 10.46 -18.72 -2.77
N GLY A 54 9.50 -19.25 -3.52
CA GLY A 54 8.10 -19.41 -3.08
C GLY A 54 7.25 -18.14 -3.15
N PHE A 55 7.73 -17.08 -3.82
CA PHE A 55 6.90 -15.90 -4.12
C PHE A 55 5.96 -16.16 -5.30
N ASP A 56 4.72 -15.67 -5.21
CA ASP A 56 3.70 -15.81 -6.25
C ASP A 56 3.97 -14.96 -7.51
N SER A 57 4.82 -13.93 -7.39
CA SER A 57 5.11 -13.00 -8.47
C SER A 57 6.46 -12.31 -8.31
N ALA A 58 7.13 -12.07 -9.44
CA ALA A 58 8.32 -11.22 -9.49
C ALA A 58 8.06 -9.79 -9.01
N THR A 59 6.82 -9.27 -9.15
CA THR A 59 6.47 -7.97 -8.60
C THR A 59 6.49 -7.98 -7.08
N ASP A 60 5.94 -9.01 -6.45
CA ASP A 60 5.86 -9.09 -4.98
C ASP A 60 7.24 -9.31 -4.38
N PHE A 61 8.06 -10.13 -5.02
CA PHE A 61 9.49 -10.27 -4.66
C PHE A 61 10.23 -8.93 -4.74
N VAL A 62 10.08 -8.17 -5.82
CA VAL A 62 10.73 -6.86 -5.97
C VAL A 62 10.23 -5.88 -4.91
N VAL A 63 8.93 -5.85 -4.62
CA VAL A 63 8.39 -5.00 -3.55
C VAL A 63 8.94 -5.41 -2.18
N TYR A 64 9.04 -6.71 -1.90
CA TYR A 64 9.60 -7.22 -0.64
C TYR A 64 11.06 -6.77 -0.46
N VAL A 65 11.91 -7.02 -1.46
CA VAL A 65 13.33 -6.62 -1.40
C VAL A 65 13.48 -5.11 -1.27
N LEU A 66 12.69 -4.33 -2.01
CA LEU A 66 12.73 -2.87 -1.88
C LEU A 66 12.29 -2.42 -0.49
N ARG A 67 11.27 -3.03 0.12
CA ARG A 67 10.85 -2.73 1.49
C ARG A 67 11.87 -3.12 2.54
N ASP A 68 12.59 -4.22 2.34
CA ASP A 68 13.65 -4.66 3.23
C ASP A 68 14.82 -3.66 3.20
N LEU A 69 15.31 -3.34 1.99
CA LEU A 69 16.39 -2.36 1.78
C LEU A 69 16.01 -0.95 2.26
N MET A 70 14.76 -0.52 2.06
CA MET A 70 14.29 0.78 2.53
C MET A 70 13.88 0.76 4.00
N GLY A 71 13.41 -0.37 4.53
CA GLY A 71 13.01 -0.53 5.92
C GLY A 71 14.21 -0.52 6.87
N GLU A 72 15.34 -1.10 6.44
CA GLU A 72 16.63 -0.85 7.07
C GLU A 72 16.97 0.64 7.03
N ALA A 73 16.72 1.33 5.91
CA ALA A 73 16.98 2.77 5.80
C ALA A 73 16.04 3.62 6.67
N GLU A 74 14.77 3.22 6.89
CA GLU A 74 13.81 3.90 7.78
C GLU A 74 14.06 3.63 9.26
N ALA A 75 14.43 2.39 9.63
CA ALA A 75 14.88 2.07 10.99
C ALA A 75 16.18 2.84 11.35
N ASN A 76 16.99 3.18 10.34
CA ASN A 76 18.12 4.09 10.47
C ASN A 76 17.75 5.57 10.18
N ALA A 77 16.53 5.91 9.74
CA ALA A 77 16.15 7.29 9.44
C ALA A 77 15.93 8.13 10.70
N ASP A 78 15.56 7.49 11.82
CA ASP A 78 15.66 8.10 13.16
C ASP A 78 17.13 8.37 13.58
N GLN A 79 18.11 7.87 12.81
CA GLN A 79 19.55 8.10 12.96
C GLN A 79 20.15 8.98 11.83
N GLY A 80 19.34 9.59 10.96
CA GLY A 80 19.78 10.43 9.84
C GLY A 80 19.88 9.68 8.49
N PRO A 81 20.13 10.38 7.36
CA PRO A 81 20.29 9.71 6.06
C PRO A 81 21.39 8.65 6.17
N PRO A 82 21.29 7.50 5.48
CA PRO A 82 22.37 6.51 5.47
C PRO A 82 23.64 7.21 5.02
N GLU A 83 24.57 7.42 5.96
CA GLU A 83 25.89 7.95 5.66
C GLU A 83 26.65 6.84 4.95
N PHE A 84 26.39 6.68 3.65
CA PHE A 84 27.26 5.88 2.80
C PHE A 84 28.65 6.51 2.89
N THR A 85 29.60 5.72 3.39
CA THR A 85 30.99 6.13 3.38
C THR A 85 31.44 6.39 1.94
N GLN A 86 32.47 7.22 1.76
CA GLN A 86 32.97 7.56 0.43
C GLN A 86 33.36 6.30 -0.38
N ASP A 87 33.84 5.26 0.31
CA ASP A 87 34.20 3.97 -0.26
C ASP A 87 32.97 3.16 -0.70
N GLU A 88 31.92 3.10 0.12
CA GLU A 88 30.65 2.45 -0.26
C GLU A 88 30.02 3.14 -1.47
N LEU A 89 30.06 4.47 -1.51
CA LEU A 89 29.55 5.23 -2.64
C LEU A 89 30.34 4.95 -3.93
N ALA A 90 31.67 4.79 -3.82
CA ALA A 90 32.54 4.43 -4.94
C ALA A 90 32.24 3.00 -5.43
N ASP A 91 31.98 2.07 -4.51
CA ASP A 91 31.64 0.69 -4.81
C ASP A 91 30.28 0.57 -5.50
N VAL A 92 29.28 1.32 -5.03
CA VAL A 92 27.97 1.41 -5.70
C VAL A 92 28.13 1.99 -7.11
N LYS A 93 28.88 3.09 -7.26
CA LYS A 93 29.16 3.68 -8.60
C LYS A 93 29.87 2.69 -9.53
N ARG A 94 30.84 1.92 -9.03
CA ARG A 94 31.55 0.89 -9.83
C ARG A 94 30.59 -0.23 -10.26
N LYS A 95 29.75 -0.72 -9.35
CA LYS A 95 28.70 -1.71 -9.67
C LYS A 95 27.74 -1.18 -10.73
N LEU A 96 27.29 0.07 -10.61
CA LEU A 96 26.38 0.68 -11.58
C LEU A 96 27.00 0.82 -12.98
N LYS A 97 28.28 1.22 -13.07
CA LYS A 97 29.02 1.24 -14.34
C LYS A 97 29.11 -0.15 -14.99
N ASN A 98 29.46 -1.17 -14.20
CA ASN A 98 29.57 -2.55 -14.70
C ASN A 98 28.21 -3.11 -15.17
N LEU A 99 27.12 -2.59 -14.62
CA LEU A 99 25.75 -2.94 -15.00
C LEU A 99 25.20 -2.07 -16.14
N GLY A 100 25.94 -1.05 -16.60
CA GLY A 100 25.57 -0.18 -17.72
C GLY A 100 24.55 0.92 -17.38
N TYR A 101 24.44 1.32 -16.11
CA TYR A 101 23.54 2.40 -15.67
C TYR A 101 24.22 3.78 -15.58
N LEU A 102 25.55 3.83 -15.68
CA LEU A 102 26.43 5.01 -15.60
C LEU A 102 27.54 4.87 -16.63
#